data_AF-A0AAN9I1U9-F1
#
_entry.id   AF-A0AAN9I1U9-F1
#
_cell.length_a   1.000
_cell.length_b   1.000
_cell.length_c   1.000
_cell.angle_alpha   90.00
_cell.angle_beta   90.00
_cell.angle_gamma   90.00
#
_symmetry.space_group_name_H-M   'P 1'
#
loop_
_entity.id
_entity.type
_entity.pdbx_description
1 polymer ?
#
loop_
_entity_poly.entity_id
_entity_poly.type
_entity_poly.pdbx_seq_one_letter_code
_entity_poly.pdbx_strand_id
1 'polypeptide(L)'
;MSQEEVVEFEDQHHHPRVIIRNFLSLHECKELEFIHKSSSTVGYRPNVFSTTLSHLIATNSSHFIIPFIPIRDRLKDKVEEFFKCEFELFIEFTGLISWSRGASIGWHSDDNRPYLKQRHFAAVCYLNSYGKDFDGGLFHFQDGEPASIMPQAGDVVTYTSDHRNIHSVDEITDGERLTLALWFSRDGSHDEDAKLVSLLSQSLLHKNVADSYLPLPASSNMYWFSQDQASKNQFGFNICWARLHVLGYDIYISQDSSCESDVSELLLKPVCLVRGNDLLDQEFVNILHALQVVHFYCWKGSALQTNVSDANTKVVKLSVVQREKINGLKSVLLNDDDLASRVFNSKPSEENKCICFDWTGIVAAVAAWEDYVWKLTRQIHLQLPYWRMHESIYNVQLGE
;
A
#
# COMPACT_ATOMS: atom_id res chain seq x y z
N MET A 1 -23.21 58.08 -9.92
CA MET A 1 -21.81 57.62 -9.76
C MET A 1 -21.62 57.27 -8.30
N SER A 2 -21.71 55.99 -7.98
CA SER A 2 -21.24 55.42 -6.73
C SER A 2 -20.68 54.06 -7.12
N GLN A 3 -19.37 54.00 -7.31
CA GLN A 3 -18.64 52.74 -7.45
C GLN A 3 -18.69 52.08 -6.08
N GLU A 4 -19.32 50.91 -6.01
CA GLU A 4 -19.15 49.98 -4.90
C GLU A 4 -17.70 49.49 -4.94
N GLU A 5 -16.91 49.88 -3.94
CA GLU A 5 -15.62 49.26 -3.65
C GLU A 5 -15.88 47.79 -3.33
N VAL A 6 -15.53 46.92 -4.27
CA VAL A 6 -15.33 45.50 -4.01
C VAL A 6 -14.12 45.42 -3.08
N VAL A 7 -14.38 45.26 -1.79
CA VAL A 7 -13.36 44.91 -0.81
C VAL A 7 -12.95 43.48 -1.12
N GLU A 8 -11.87 43.32 -1.89
CA GLU A 8 -11.13 42.05 -1.95
C GLU A 8 -10.70 41.72 -0.52
N PHE A 9 -11.28 40.66 0.05
CA PHE A 9 -10.78 40.09 1.30
C PHE A 9 -9.34 39.63 1.07
N GLU A 10 -8.38 40.33 1.67
CA GLU A 10 -6.98 39.90 1.71
C GLU A 10 -6.90 38.47 2.25
N ASP A 11 -6.34 37.58 1.43
CA ASP A 11 -6.16 36.15 1.69
C ASP A 11 -5.25 35.98 2.92
N GLN A 12 -5.85 35.69 4.09
CA GLN A 12 -5.17 35.73 5.39
C GLN A 12 -4.06 34.68 5.57
N HIS A 13 -3.85 33.77 4.62
CA HIS A 13 -2.74 32.83 4.61
C HIS A 13 -2.09 32.73 3.23
N HIS A 14 -0.92 33.37 3.08
CA HIS A 14 -0.11 33.30 1.85
C HIS A 14 0.25 31.85 1.44
N HIS A 15 0.22 30.93 2.40
CA HIS A 15 0.47 29.50 2.22
C HIS A 15 -0.56 28.67 2.99
N PRO A 16 -1.78 28.46 2.44
CA PRO A 16 -2.83 27.77 3.16
C PRO A 16 -2.51 26.28 3.28
N ARG A 17 -2.24 25.84 4.52
CA ARG A 17 -1.96 24.46 4.89
C ARG A 17 -2.24 24.22 6.37
N VAL A 18 -2.52 22.96 6.74
CA VAL A 18 -2.73 22.57 8.14
C VAL A 18 -2.26 21.15 8.41
N ILE A 19 -1.84 20.90 9.65
CA ILE A 19 -1.57 19.56 10.17
C ILE A 19 -2.75 19.15 11.05
N ILE A 20 -3.40 18.05 10.72
CA ILE A 20 -4.45 17.43 11.52
C ILE A 20 -3.81 16.27 12.28
N ARG A 21 -3.67 16.42 13.59
CA ARG A 21 -3.00 15.43 14.44
C ARG A 21 -3.93 14.26 14.78
N ASN A 22 -3.40 13.04 14.80
CA ASN A 22 -4.13 11.81 15.16
C ASN A 22 -5.45 11.64 14.38
N PHE A 23 -5.45 11.97 13.09
CA PHE A 23 -6.62 11.82 12.23
C PHE A 23 -6.92 10.35 11.94
N LEU A 24 -5.89 9.55 11.61
CA LEU A 24 -6.02 8.10 11.54
C LEU A 24 -5.69 7.49 12.91
N SER A 25 -6.45 6.49 13.30
CA SER A 25 -6.08 5.61 14.40
C SER A 25 -4.84 4.79 14.04
N LEU A 26 -4.10 4.33 15.06
CA LEU A 26 -2.98 3.41 14.84
C LEU A 26 -3.42 2.08 14.21
N HIS A 27 -4.65 1.65 14.47
CA HIS A 27 -5.21 0.45 13.84
C HIS A 27 -5.38 0.66 12.33
N GLU A 28 -5.98 1.77 11.90
CA GLU A 28 -6.12 2.12 10.48
C GLU A 28 -4.76 2.28 9.81
N CYS A 29 -3.79 2.89 10.49
CA CYS A 29 -2.41 2.98 9.99
C CYS A 29 -1.83 1.59 9.72
N LYS A 30 -1.96 0.66 10.67
CA LYS A 30 -1.44 -0.72 10.51
C LYS A 30 -2.20 -1.54 9.48
N GLU A 31 -3.51 -1.33 9.33
CA GLU A 31 -4.30 -1.94 8.26
C GLU A 31 -3.80 -1.48 6.88
N LEU A 32 -3.59 -0.18 6.69
CA LEU A 32 -3.05 0.36 5.44
C LEU A 32 -1.59 -0.03 5.19
N GLU A 33 -0.74 -0.08 6.23
CA GLU A 33 0.62 -0.62 6.11
C GLU A 33 0.61 -2.08 5.62
N PHE A 34 -0.28 -2.91 6.18
CA PHE A 34 -0.48 -4.29 5.75
C PHE A 34 -0.85 -4.36 4.27
N ILE A 35 -1.90 -3.64 3.85
CA ILE A 35 -2.38 -3.63 2.46
C ILE A 35 -1.26 -3.19 1.51
N HIS A 36 -0.49 -2.17 1.87
CA HIS A 36 0.62 -1.68 1.05
C HIS A 36 1.73 -2.71 0.92
N LYS A 37 2.23 -3.23 2.05
CA LYS A 37 3.36 -4.16 2.05
C LYS A 37 3.02 -5.48 1.37
N SER A 38 1.75 -5.86 1.36
CA SER A 38 1.31 -7.09 0.70
C SER A 38 0.81 -6.94 -0.74
N SER A 39 0.66 -5.72 -1.26
CA SER A 39 0.01 -5.47 -2.55
C SER A 39 0.64 -4.33 -3.34
N SER A 40 1.89 -3.97 -3.05
CA SER A 40 2.60 -2.90 -3.75
C SER A 40 3.26 -3.37 -5.03
N THR A 41 3.54 -2.39 -5.89
CA THR A 41 4.38 -2.50 -7.09
C THR A 41 5.55 -1.53 -6.98
N VAL A 42 6.55 -1.71 -7.83
CA VAL A 42 7.61 -0.71 -8.02
C VAL A 42 6.97 0.58 -8.56
N GLY A 43 7.22 1.68 -7.87
CA GLY A 43 6.73 3.01 -8.23
C GLY A 43 7.57 3.64 -9.35
N TYR A 44 7.07 4.74 -9.90
CA TYR A 44 7.72 5.42 -11.02
C TYR A 44 9.02 6.17 -10.63
N ARG A 45 9.24 6.40 -9.33
CA ARG A 45 10.46 7.04 -8.81
C ARG A 45 11.41 5.97 -8.27
N PRO A 46 12.73 6.21 -8.35
CA PRO A 46 13.70 5.35 -7.70
C PRO A 46 13.37 5.17 -6.22
N ASN A 47 13.50 3.94 -5.71
CA ASN A 47 13.31 3.60 -4.30
C ASN A 47 11.89 3.86 -3.75
N VAL A 48 10.89 4.06 -4.62
CA VAL A 48 9.48 4.26 -4.24
C VAL A 48 8.64 3.06 -4.65
N PHE A 49 7.72 2.64 -3.79
CA PHE A 49 6.70 1.63 -4.11
C PHE A 49 5.30 2.23 -3.97
N SER A 50 4.34 1.68 -4.72
CA SER A 50 2.98 2.21 -4.76
C SER A 50 1.93 1.10 -4.76
N THR A 51 0.81 1.33 -4.09
CA THR A 51 -0.42 0.54 -4.21
C THR A 51 -1.56 1.49 -4.54
N THR A 52 -2.02 1.45 -5.79
CA THR A 52 -3.20 2.22 -6.22
C THR A 52 -4.47 1.37 -6.08
N LEU A 53 -5.62 2.02 -5.91
CA LEU A 53 -6.91 1.31 -5.85
C LEU A 53 -7.20 0.54 -7.16
N SER A 54 -6.77 1.08 -8.31
CA SER A 54 -6.84 0.39 -9.59
C SER A 54 -5.96 -0.86 -9.67
N HIS A 55 -4.78 -0.85 -9.05
CA HIS A 55 -3.92 -2.03 -8.99
C HIS A 55 -4.56 -3.14 -8.15
N LEU A 56 -5.14 -2.78 -7.00
CA LEU A 56 -5.89 -3.73 -6.16
C LEU A 56 -7.01 -4.42 -6.95
N ILE A 57 -7.75 -3.69 -7.79
CA ILE A 57 -8.77 -4.29 -8.67
C ILE A 57 -8.12 -5.23 -9.69
N ALA A 58 -7.05 -4.78 -10.34
CA ALA A 58 -6.36 -5.55 -11.38
C ALA A 58 -5.77 -6.87 -10.85
N THR A 59 -5.32 -6.92 -9.59
CA THR A 59 -4.73 -8.10 -8.96
C THR A 59 -5.72 -8.94 -8.17
N ASN A 60 -7.03 -8.77 -8.40
CA ASN A 60 -8.08 -9.47 -7.67
C ASN A 60 -8.06 -9.26 -6.15
N SER A 61 -7.55 -8.12 -5.70
CA SER A 61 -7.49 -7.69 -4.29
C SER A 61 -8.40 -6.47 -4.04
N SER A 62 -9.47 -6.32 -4.82
CA SER A 62 -10.38 -5.17 -4.75
C SER A 62 -11.04 -5.01 -3.39
N HIS A 63 -11.23 -6.09 -2.64
CA HIS A 63 -11.74 -6.09 -1.27
C HIS A 63 -10.96 -5.14 -0.34
N PHE A 64 -9.67 -4.92 -0.59
CA PHE A 64 -8.86 -3.96 0.15
C PHE A 64 -9.21 -2.49 -0.13
N ILE A 65 -10.15 -2.16 -1.03
CA ILE A 65 -10.67 -0.79 -1.18
C ILE A 65 -11.54 -0.40 0.02
N ILE A 66 -12.23 -1.36 0.65
CA ILE A 66 -13.20 -1.07 1.73
C ILE A 66 -12.59 -0.26 2.89
N PRO A 67 -11.41 -0.60 3.44
CA PRO A 67 -10.78 0.20 4.50
C PRO A 67 -10.50 1.67 4.13
N PHE A 68 -10.38 2.01 2.84
CA PHE A 68 -10.12 3.38 2.41
C PHE A 68 -11.37 4.26 2.44
N ILE A 69 -12.56 3.70 2.25
CA ILE A 69 -13.81 4.46 2.09
C ILE A 69 -14.06 5.42 3.27
N PRO A 70 -14.14 4.97 4.53
CA PRO A 70 -14.37 5.88 5.66
C PRO A 70 -13.21 6.87 5.90
N ILE A 71 -12.00 6.55 5.43
CA ILE A 71 -10.85 7.46 5.52
C ILE A 71 -10.98 8.56 4.46
N ARG A 72 -11.30 8.20 3.22
CA ARG A 72 -11.52 9.11 2.09
C ARG A 72 -12.64 10.12 2.41
N ASP A 73 -13.77 9.64 2.93
CA ASP A 73 -14.93 10.48 3.28
C ASP A 73 -14.55 11.51 4.35
N ARG A 74 -14.07 11.05 5.51
CA ARG A 74 -13.67 11.96 6.61
C ARG A 74 -12.56 12.94 6.21
N LEU A 75 -11.65 12.51 5.34
CA LEU A 75 -10.52 13.33 4.93
C LEU A 75 -10.98 14.40 3.95
N LYS A 76 -11.83 14.04 2.98
CA LYS A 76 -12.47 15.00 2.08
C LYS A 76 -13.22 16.05 2.87
N ASP A 77 -14.05 15.67 3.85
CA ASP A 77 -14.78 16.61 4.70
C ASP A 77 -13.82 17.60 5.40
N LYS A 78 -12.68 17.13 5.91
CA LYS A 78 -11.68 17.99 6.57
C LYS A 78 -10.93 18.91 5.62
N VAL A 79 -10.66 18.47 4.40
CA VAL A 79 -10.06 19.31 3.37
C VAL A 79 -11.04 20.40 2.95
N GLU A 80 -12.31 20.03 2.72
CA GLU A 80 -13.37 20.97 2.36
C GLU A 80 -13.62 22.02 3.46
N GLU A 81 -13.72 21.61 4.72
CA GLU A 81 -13.88 22.50 5.89
C GLU A 81 -12.72 23.50 6.00
N PHE A 82 -11.47 23.03 5.82
CA PHE A 82 -10.29 23.89 5.96
C PHE A 82 -10.19 24.93 4.83
N PHE A 83 -10.44 24.51 3.59
CA PHE A 83 -10.34 25.38 2.41
C PHE A 83 -11.65 26.11 2.07
N LYS A 84 -12.71 25.95 2.88
CA LYS A 84 -14.04 26.58 2.71
C LYS A 84 -14.62 26.32 1.32
N CYS A 85 -14.63 25.04 0.94
CA CYS A 85 -15.08 24.58 -0.37
C CYS A 85 -15.95 23.32 -0.24
N GLU A 86 -16.88 23.36 0.71
CA GLU A 86 -17.80 22.28 1.02
C GLU A 86 -18.57 21.81 -0.21
N PHE A 87 -18.57 20.48 -0.42
CA PHE A 87 -19.22 19.79 -1.53
C PHE A 87 -18.63 20.10 -2.93
N GLU A 88 -17.50 20.79 -3.02
CA GLU A 88 -16.88 21.15 -4.30
C GLU A 88 -15.78 20.18 -4.74
N LEU A 89 -15.37 19.23 -3.89
CA LEU A 89 -14.21 18.38 -4.17
C LEU A 89 -14.55 17.00 -4.70
N PHE A 90 -13.75 16.56 -5.66
CA PHE A 90 -13.66 15.20 -6.16
C PHE A 90 -12.29 14.65 -5.80
N ILE A 91 -12.22 13.37 -5.46
CA ILE A 91 -10.93 12.72 -5.19
C ILE A 91 -10.34 12.34 -6.54
N GLU A 92 -9.23 12.99 -6.91
CA GLU A 92 -8.55 12.76 -8.19
C GLU A 92 -7.70 11.49 -8.18
N PHE A 93 -7.13 11.18 -7.02
CA PHE A 93 -6.27 10.02 -6.85
C PHE A 93 -6.16 9.64 -5.38
N THR A 94 -6.22 8.35 -5.10
CA THR A 94 -5.87 7.71 -3.83
C THR A 94 -4.79 6.66 -4.05
N GLY A 95 -3.72 6.70 -3.24
CA GLY A 95 -2.70 5.66 -3.27
C GLY A 95 -1.87 5.56 -1.99
N LEU A 96 -1.49 4.33 -1.65
CA LEU A 96 -0.48 4.08 -0.63
C LEU A 96 0.89 4.16 -1.28
N ILE A 97 1.78 4.97 -0.72
CA ILE A 97 3.12 5.22 -1.24
C ILE A 97 4.12 4.96 -0.13
N SER A 98 5.16 4.18 -0.44
CA SER A 98 6.32 4.02 0.43
C SER A 98 7.60 4.53 -0.23
N TRP A 99 8.44 5.12 0.60
CA TRP A 99 9.74 5.65 0.23
C TRP A 99 10.79 4.89 1.04
N SER A 100 11.61 4.11 0.37
CA SER A 100 12.70 3.35 0.99
C SER A 100 14.00 4.15 0.97
N ARG A 101 15.04 3.61 1.61
CA ARG A 101 16.36 4.24 1.68
C ARG A 101 16.86 4.73 0.32
N GLY A 102 17.32 5.99 0.27
CA GLY A 102 17.80 6.65 -0.93
C GLY A 102 16.69 7.29 -1.79
N ALA A 103 15.41 7.13 -1.43
CA ALA A 103 14.33 7.88 -2.07
C ALA A 103 14.34 9.33 -1.59
N SER A 104 14.08 10.28 -2.49
CA SER A 104 13.92 11.71 -2.18
C SER A 104 13.13 12.40 -3.29
N ILE A 105 12.63 13.60 -3.02
CA ILE A 105 12.03 14.46 -4.05
C ILE A 105 12.37 15.91 -3.77
N GLY A 106 12.98 16.57 -4.76
CA GLY A 106 13.30 17.99 -4.66
C GLY A 106 12.07 18.88 -4.71
N TRP A 107 12.31 20.19 -4.61
CA TRP A 107 11.27 21.22 -4.61
C TRP A 107 10.32 21.12 -5.81
N HIS A 108 9.02 21.00 -5.53
CA HIS A 108 7.97 20.96 -6.52
C HIS A 108 6.62 21.39 -5.95
N SER A 109 5.69 21.79 -6.82
CA SER A 109 4.25 21.79 -6.53
C SER A 109 3.61 20.54 -7.14
N ASP A 110 2.46 20.13 -6.62
CA ASP A 110 1.73 18.95 -7.08
C ASP A 110 1.05 19.17 -8.44
N ASP A 111 0.83 20.43 -8.83
CA ASP A 111 0.25 20.85 -10.11
C ASP A 111 1.31 21.12 -11.20
N ASN A 112 2.59 20.76 -10.98
CA ASN A 112 3.72 21.25 -11.79
C ASN A 112 3.80 20.76 -13.24
N ARG A 113 2.89 19.89 -13.69
CA ARG A 113 2.87 19.30 -15.05
C ARG A 113 1.47 19.41 -15.66
N PRO A 114 1.35 19.47 -17.01
CA PRO A 114 0.05 19.63 -17.67
C PRO A 114 -1.02 18.62 -17.24
N TYR A 115 -0.64 17.35 -17.06
CA TYR A 115 -1.56 16.27 -16.64
C TYR A 115 -1.84 16.25 -15.13
N LEU A 116 -1.29 17.18 -14.36
CA LEU A 116 -1.50 17.34 -12.92
C LEU A 116 -2.18 18.67 -12.57
N LYS A 117 -2.44 19.53 -13.56
CA LYS A 117 -2.97 20.89 -13.35
C LYS A 117 -4.35 20.93 -12.72
N GLN A 118 -5.10 19.83 -12.80
CA GLN A 118 -6.40 19.67 -12.16
C GLN A 118 -6.33 19.57 -10.63
N ARG A 119 -5.15 19.35 -10.04
CA ARG A 119 -5.00 19.18 -8.60
C ARG A 119 -5.10 20.54 -7.90
N HIS A 120 -6.09 20.68 -7.03
CA HIS A 120 -6.31 21.89 -6.25
C HIS A 120 -5.75 21.76 -4.83
N PHE A 121 -5.96 20.59 -4.21
CA PHE A 121 -5.51 20.30 -2.86
C PHE A 121 -4.84 18.92 -2.79
N ALA A 122 -3.97 18.75 -1.81
CA ALA A 122 -3.30 17.49 -1.51
C ALA A 122 -3.47 17.19 -0.02
N ALA A 123 -3.60 15.91 0.30
CA ALA A 123 -3.54 15.41 1.67
C ALA A 123 -2.59 14.22 1.75
N VAL A 124 -1.66 14.26 2.71
CA VAL A 124 -0.69 13.20 2.97
C VAL A 124 -0.90 12.71 4.40
N CYS A 125 -1.41 11.49 4.55
CA CYS A 125 -1.57 10.83 5.84
C CYS A 125 -0.35 9.95 6.11
N TYR A 126 0.28 10.16 7.26
CA TYR A 126 1.45 9.40 7.69
C TYR A 126 1.02 8.10 8.37
N LEU A 127 1.52 6.97 7.88
CA LEU A 127 1.15 5.65 8.41
C LEU A 127 2.16 5.15 9.45
N ASN A 128 3.39 5.64 9.41
CA ASN A 128 4.45 5.32 10.36
C ASN A 128 5.26 6.58 10.74
N SER A 129 6.15 6.46 11.73
CA SER A 129 6.72 7.61 12.43
C SER A 129 8.22 7.79 12.21
N TYR A 130 8.63 9.05 11.99
CA TYR A 130 10.03 9.46 11.95
C TYR A 130 10.74 9.16 13.28
N GLY A 131 11.98 8.70 13.21
CA GLY A 131 12.83 8.35 14.35
C GLY A 131 12.47 7.01 15.02
N LYS A 132 11.30 6.45 14.74
CA LYS A 132 10.86 5.13 15.22
C LYS A 132 10.92 4.07 14.12
N ASP A 133 10.28 4.35 12.99
CA ASP A 133 10.11 3.38 11.89
C ASP A 133 11.06 3.67 10.71
N PHE A 134 11.45 4.93 10.52
CA PHE A 134 12.38 5.38 9.49
C PHE A 134 13.12 6.67 9.92
N ASP A 135 14.25 6.95 9.28
CA ASP A 135 15.03 8.20 9.43
C ASP A 135 15.18 8.93 8.08
N GLY A 136 15.50 10.22 8.13
CA GLY A 136 15.44 11.09 6.96
C GLY A 136 14.00 11.32 6.52
N GLY A 137 13.75 11.60 5.25
CA GLY A 137 12.37 11.65 4.73
C GLY A 137 11.46 12.71 5.34
N LEU A 138 12.04 13.78 5.92
CA LEU A 138 11.29 14.91 6.44
C LEU A 138 10.62 15.65 5.29
N PHE A 139 9.41 16.16 5.54
CA PHE A 139 8.62 16.88 4.54
C PHE A 139 8.78 18.37 4.76
N HIS A 140 9.24 19.11 3.75
CA HIS A 140 9.55 20.53 3.86
C HIS A 140 8.66 21.35 2.95
N PHE A 141 8.23 22.51 3.42
CA PHE A 141 7.68 23.57 2.56
C PHE A 141 8.76 24.62 2.35
N GLN A 142 8.84 25.15 1.13
CA GLN A 142 9.85 26.12 0.76
C GLN A 142 9.64 27.45 1.51
N ASP A 143 8.37 27.84 1.70
CA ASP A 143 7.95 29.11 2.27
C ASP A 143 6.77 28.93 3.25
N GLY A 144 6.64 29.85 4.21
CA GLY A 144 5.57 29.88 5.22
C GLY A 144 5.77 28.94 6.42
N GLU A 145 4.76 28.86 7.29
CA GLU A 145 4.73 27.94 8.43
C GLU A 145 3.56 26.92 8.35
N PRO A 146 3.73 25.67 8.84
CA PRO A 146 5.00 25.11 9.33
C PRO A 146 5.98 24.92 8.16
N ALA A 147 7.26 25.29 8.34
CA ALA A 147 8.28 25.12 7.30
C ALA A 147 8.69 23.66 7.09
N SER A 148 8.56 22.83 8.13
CA SER A 148 8.92 21.41 8.07
C SER A 148 7.96 20.59 8.92
N ILE A 149 7.70 19.38 8.45
CA ILE A 149 6.82 18.42 9.10
C ILE A 149 7.65 17.19 9.41
N MET A 150 7.65 16.83 10.68
CA MET A 150 8.13 15.56 11.18
C MET A 150 6.98 14.55 11.11
N PRO A 151 7.03 13.53 10.23
CA PRO A 151 5.99 12.52 10.09
C PRO A 151 5.73 11.77 11.40
N GLN A 152 4.47 11.64 11.79
CA GLN A 152 4.02 10.82 12.91
C GLN A 152 2.80 10.00 12.47
N ALA A 153 2.78 8.72 12.83
CA ALA A 153 1.66 7.84 12.47
C ALA A 153 0.33 8.42 12.94
N GLY A 154 -0.64 8.51 12.03
CA GLY A 154 -1.96 9.07 12.31
C GLY A 154 -2.13 10.52 11.87
N ASP A 155 -1.05 11.28 11.72
CA ASP A 155 -1.12 12.68 11.32
C ASP A 155 -1.37 12.85 9.83
N VAL A 156 -2.05 13.94 9.48
CA VAL A 156 -2.28 14.36 8.10
C VAL A 156 -1.75 15.76 7.91
N VAL A 157 -1.06 16.00 6.80
CA VAL A 157 -0.87 17.36 6.28
C VAL A 157 -1.77 17.57 5.07
N THR A 158 -2.47 18.70 5.03
CA THR A 158 -3.23 19.15 3.86
C THR A 158 -2.78 20.55 3.43
N TYR A 159 -2.68 20.78 2.13
CA TYR A 159 -2.12 22.00 1.53
C TYR A 159 -2.64 22.20 0.10
N THR A 160 -2.53 23.43 -0.44
CA THR A 160 -2.83 23.67 -1.86
C THR A 160 -1.80 23.03 -2.76
N SER A 161 -2.23 22.41 -3.86
CA SER A 161 -1.34 21.70 -4.79
C SER A 161 -0.48 22.62 -5.66
N ASP A 162 -0.68 23.94 -5.58
CA ASP A 162 -0.05 24.94 -6.44
C ASP A 162 1.25 25.51 -5.86
N HIS A 163 1.81 26.51 -6.56
CA HIS A 163 3.05 27.19 -6.20
C HIS A 163 3.04 27.85 -4.81
N ARG A 164 1.88 28.01 -4.15
CA ARG A 164 1.84 28.52 -2.77
C ARG A 164 2.39 27.51 -1.77
N ASN A 165 2.45 26.23 -2.09
CA ASN A 165 3.00 25.20 -1.21
C ASN A 165 4.00 24.32 -1.96
N ILE A 166 5.04 24.96 -2.51
CA ILE A 166 6.21 24.23 -3.02
C ILE A 166 6.84 23.44 -1.88
N HIS A 167 7.10 22.16 -2.10
CA HIS A 167 7.56 21.25 -1.06
C HIS A 167 8.56 20.22 -1.57
N SER A 168 9.27 19.59 -0.64
CA SER A 168 10.24 18.54 -0.89
C SER A 168 10.16 17.46 0.19
N VAL A 169 10.74 16.29 -0.10
CA VAL A 169 11.02 15.27 0.90
C VAL A 169 12.50 14.95 0.83
N ASP A 170 13.18 15.13 1.96
CA ASP A 170 14.59 14.81 2.10
C ASP A 170 14.84 13.31 1.91
N GLU A 171 16.09 12.94 1.67
CA GLU A 171 16.44 11.53 1.47
C GLU A 171 16.06 10.69 2.68
N ILE A 172 15.42 9.54 2.44
CA ILE A 172 15.21 8.53 3.47
C ILE A 172 16.55 7.85 3.71
N THR A 173 17.08 7.92 4.93
CA THR A 173 18.41 7.39 5.26
C THR A 173 18.36 5.99 5.85
N ASP A 174 17.23 5.63 6.46
CA ASP A 174 17.00 4.30 7.05
C ASP A 174 15.49 3.98 7.12
N GLY A 175 15.13 2.71 6.99
CA GLY A 175 13.73 2.25 7.01
C GLY A 175 12.91 2.60 5.75
N GLU A 176 11.59 2.48 5.88
CA GLU A 176 10.59 2.69 4.83
C GLU A 176 9.56 3.70 5.36
N ARG A 177 9.38 4.85 4.70
CA ARG A 177 8.37 5.89 5.06
C ARG A 177 7.08 5.61 4.31
N LEU A 178 5.99 5.32 5.02
CA LEU A 178 4.69 4.95 4.44
C LEU A 178 3.66 6.07 4.60
N THR A 179 2.96 6.36 3.51
CA THR A 179 1.91 7.39 3.46
C THR A 179 0.71 6.92 2.65
N LEU A 180 -0.48 7.37 3.05
CA LEU A 180 -1.65 7.44 2.18
C LEU A 180 -1.69 8.85 1.57
N ALA A 181 -1.62 8.94 0.24
CA ALA A 181 -1.67 10.21 -0.48
C ALA A 181 -3.00 10.33 -1.24
N LEU A 182 -3.67 11.48 -1.04
CA LEU A 182 -4.85 11.88 -1.79
C LEU A 182 -4.60 13.21 -2.48
N TRP A 183 -5.07 13.32 -3.72
CA TRP A 183 -5.19 14.61 -4.41
C TRP A 183 -6.65 14.89 -4.73
N PHE A 184 -7.03 16.16 -4.68
CA PHE A 184 -8.39 16.63 -4.88
C PHE A 184 -8.48 17.58 -6.06
N SER A 185 -9.56 17.45 -6.83
CA SER A 185 -9.91 18.30 -7.96
C SER A 185 -11.25 18.97 -7.71
N ARG A 186 -11.44 20.19 -8.23
CA ARG A 186 -12.77 20.83 -8.35
C ARG A 186 -13.47 20.51 -9.67
N ASP A 187 -12.76 19.84 -10.58
CA ASP A 187 -13.28 19.35 -11.84
C ASP A 187 -13.67 17.87 -11.70
N GLY A 188 -14.98 17.59 -11.74
CA GLY A 188 -15.54 16.25 -11.60
C GLY A 188 -15.20 15.29 -12.74
N SER A 189 -14.69 15.77 -13.88
CA SER A 189 -14.17 14.88 -14.93
C SER A 189 -12.91 14.11 -14.50
N HIS A 190 -12.30 14.53 -13.40
CA HIS A 190 -11.15 13.90 -12.78
C HIS A 190 -11.49 13.03 -11.56
N ASP A 191 -12.77 12.79 -11.27
CA ASP A 191 -13.16 11.90 -10.17
C ASP A 191 -12.67 10.45 -10.41
N GLU A 192 -11.87 9.94 -9.48
CA GLU A 192 -11.36 8.57 -9.57
C GLU A 192 -12.45 7.51 -9.35
N ASP A 193 -13.53 7.85 -8.65
CA ASP A 193 -14.56 6.89 -8.28
C ASP A 193 -15.25 6.30 -9.51
N ALA A 194 -15.65 7.14 -10.46
CA ALA A 194 -16.32 6.69 -11.69
C ALA A 194 -15.47 5.63 -12.43
N LYS A 195 -14.15 5.84 -12.48
CA LYS A 195 -13.20 4.89 -13.06
C LYS A 195 -13.10 3.61 -12.24
N LEU A 196 -13.00 3.71 -10.91
CA LEU A 196 -12.90 2.54 -10.02
C LEU A 196 -14.17 1.69 -10.05
N VAL A 197 -15.36 2.31 -10.05
CA VAL A 197 -16.66 1.65 -10.18
C VAL A 197 -16.76 0.91 -11.52
N SER A 198 -16.31 1.51 -12.62
CA SER A 198 -16.26 0.87 -13.93
C SER A 198 -15.34 -0.37 -13.91
N LEU A 199 -14.12 -0.24 -13.37
CA LEU A 199 -13.16 -1.34 -13.25
C LEU A 199 -13.69 -2.48 -12.35
N LEU A 200 -14.26 -2.15 -11.19
CA LEU A 200 -14.88 -3.11 -10.28
C LEU A 200 -15.99 -3.87 -10.99
N SER A 201 -16.84 -3.15 -11.71
CA SER A 201 -17.97 -3.73 -12.43
C SER A 201 -17.51 -4.74 -13.47
N GLN A 202 -16.50 -4.41 -14.27
CA GLN A 202 -15.91 -5.33 -15.25
C GLN A 202 -15.26 -6.54 -14.57
N SER A 203 -14.51 -6.31 -13.49
CA SER A 203 -13.76 -7.37 -12.80
C SER A 203 -14.65 -8.43 -12.13
N LEU A 204 -15.85 -8.04 -11.69
CA LEU A 204 -16.79 -8.91 -10.96
C LEU A 204 -17.83 -9.58 -11.87
N LEU A 205 -18.04 -9.10 -13.10
CA LEU A 205 -18.98 -9.72 -14.06
C LEU A 205 -18.59 -11.14 -14.48
N HIS A 206 -17.30 -11.48 -14.41
CA HIS A 206 -16.75 -12.72 -14.96
C HIS A 206 -16.27 -13.73 -13.91
N LYS A 207 -16.52 -13.50 -12.61
CA LYS A 207 -15.96 -14.33 -11.53
C LYS A 207 -17.04 -15.13 -10.81
N ASN A 208 -16.79 -16.42 -10.63
CA ASN A 208 -17.53 -17.23 -9.66
C ASN A 208 -17.21 -16.72 -8.25
N VAL A 209 -18.24 -16.58 -7.41
CA VAL A 209 -18.13 -15.98 -6.06
C VAL A 209 -17.11 -16.71 -5.18
N ALA A 210 -16.95 -18.02 -5.35
CA ALA A 210 -16.15 -18.89 -4.48
C ALA A 210 -14.63 -18.58 -4.46
N ASP A 211 -14.05 -18.14 -5.57
CA ASP A 211 -12.60 -17.83 -5.68
C ASP A 211 -12.33 -16.35 -6.02
N SER A 212 -13.38 -15.51 -5.93
CA SER A 212 -13.34 -14.12 -6.38
C SER A 212 -12.40 -13.20 -5.59
N TYR A 213 -11.80 -13.69 -4.50
CA TYR A 213 -10.99 -12.90 -3.57
C TYR A 213 -9.50 -13.29 -3.54
N LEU A 214 -9.12 -14.40 -4.16
CA LEU A 214 -7.72 -14.86 -4.16
C LEU A 214 -6.88 -13.98 -5.09
N PRO A 215 -5.73 -13.45 -4.64
CA PRO A 215 -4.97 -12.49 -5.42
C PRO A 215 -4.36 -13.12 -6.68
N LEU A 216 -4.22 -12.31 -7.72
CA LEU A 216 -3.57 -12.66 -8.98
C LEU A 216 -2.42 -11.67 -9.23
N PRO A 217 -1.16 -12.13 -9.28
CA PRO A 217 -0.04 -11.27 -9.62
C PRO A 217 -0.23 -10.55 -10.96
N ALA A 218 0.16 -9.28 -10.99
CA ALA A 218 0.32 -8.53 -12.23
C ALA A 218 1.56 -8.99 -13.02
N SER A 219 1.86 -8.30 -14.11
CA SER A 219 3.06 -8.55 -14.92
C SER A 219 4.34 -8.43 -14.08
N SER A 220 5.29 -9.35 -14.29
CA SER A 220 6.53 -9.48 -13.50
C SER A 220 7.36 -8.21 -13.45
N ASN A 221 7.35 -7.40 -14.52
CA ASN A 221 8.03 -6.11 -14.58
C ASN A 221 7.50 -5.08 -13.57
N MET A 222 6.25 -5.20 -13.09
CA MET A 222 5.71 -4.32 -12.05
C MET A 222 6.29 -4.63 -10.67
N TYR A 223 6.85 -5.82 -10.49
CA TYR A 223 7.41 -6.29 -9.22
C TYR A 223 8.94 -6.33 -9.22
N TRP A 224 9.60 -6.07 -10.35
CA TRP A 224 11.06 -6.11 -10.45
C TRP A 224 11.67 -4.76 -10.06
N PHE A 225 12.41 -4.74 -8.95
CA PHE A 225 13.09 -3.57 -8.45
C PHE A 225 14.59 -3.61 -8.75
N SER A 226 15.15 -2.49 -9.23
CA SER A 226 16.58 -2.27 -9.40
C SER A 226 16.96 -0.82 -9.02
N GLN A 227 18.16 -0.63 -8.47
CA GLN A 227 18.66 0.68 -8.02
C GLN A 227 18.92 1.65 -9.20
N ASP A 228 19.27 1.12 -10.36
CA ASP A 228 19.55 1.89 -11.57
C ASP A 228 18.57 1.48 -12.68
N GLN A 229 17.54 2.30 -12.88
CA GLN A 229 16.55 2.11 -13.95
C GLN A 229 17.14 2.42 -15.34
N ALA A 230 18.33 3.03 -15.43
CA ALA A 230 18.95 3.49 -16.68
C ALA A 230 20.06 2.55 -17.20
N SER A 231 20.74 1.80 -16.34
CA SER A 231 21.68 0.76 -16.77
C SER A 231 21.00 -0.59 -16.91
N LYS A 232 21.40 -1.33 -17.95
CA LYS A 232 21.06 -2.75 -18.16
C LYS A 232 21.72 -3.66 -17.10
N ASN A 233 21.82 -3.21 -15.86
CA ASN A 233 22.40 -4.01 -14.80
C ASN A 233 21.40 -5.08 -14.39
N GLN A 234 21.84 -6.33 -14.53
CA GLN A 234 21.10 -7.55 -14.21
C GLN A 234 20.75 -7.68 -12.72
N PHE A 235 21.15 -6.74 -11.86
CA PHE A 235 21.00 -6.80 -10.41
C PHE A 235 19.72 -6.11 -9.92
N GLY A 236 18.93 -6.85 -9.14
CA GLY A 236 17.61 -6.47 -8.66
C GLY A 236 16.90 -7.63 -7.98
N PHE A 237 15.65 -7.41 -7.62
CA PHE A 237 14.84 -8.46 -7.01
C PHE A 237 13.36 -8.27 -7.30
N ASN A 238 12.63 -9.38 -7.20
CA ASN A 238 11.19 -9.35 -7.11
C ASN A 238 10.76 -8.89 -5.71
N ILE A 239 9.98 -7.82 -5.62
CA ILE A 239 9.62 -7.20 -4.34
C ILE A 239 8.77 -8.11 -3.44
N CYS A 240 7.93 -8.99 -4.02
CA CYS A 240 7.13 -9.94 -3.23
C CYS A 240 8.04 -10.97 -2.56
N TRP A 241 9.01 -11.49 -3.31
CA TRP A 241 10.02 -12.42 -2.79
C TRP A 241 10.89 -11.74 -1.72
N ALA A 242 11.39 -10.54 -2.00
CA ALA A 242 12.25 -9.81 -1.08
C ALA A 242 11.54 -9.48 0.25
N ARG A 243 10.26 -9.07 0.22
CA ARG A 243 9.48 -8.80 1.44
C ARG A 243 9.27 -10.07 2.29
N LEU A 244 9.06 -11.23 1.67
CA LEU A 244 9.04 -12.51 2.40
C LEU A 244 10.42 -12.87 2.96
N HIS A 245 11.47 -12.67 2.16
CA HIS A 245 12.83 -13.02 2.52
C HIS A 245 13.34 -12.26 3.74
N VAL A 246 13.12 -10.94 3.81
CA VAL A 246 13.52 -10.12 4.98
C VAL A 246 12.77 -10.50 6.26
N LEU A 247 11.59 -11.12 6.14
CA LEU A 247 10.83 -11.69 7.27
C LEU A 247 11.30 -13.11 7.65
N GLY A 248 12.29 -13.64 6.95
CA GLY A 248 12.89 -14.96 7.15
C GLY A 248 12.18 -16.09 6.41
N TYR A 249 11.30 -15.80 5.45
CA TYR A 249 10.61 -16.81 4.65
C TYR A 249 11.25 -16.99 3.28
N ASP A 250 11.37 -18.24 2.86
CA ASP A 250 11.63 -18.62 1.48
C ASP A 250 10.37 -19.23 0.87
N ILE A 251 10.35 -19.34 -0.46
CA ILE A 251 9.24 -19.90 -1.22
C ILE A 251 9.67 -21.18 -1.92
N TYR A 252 8.86 -22.23 -1.76
CA TYR A 252 8.97 -23.46 -2.54
C TYR A 252 7.82 -23.55 -3.56
N ILE A 253 8.15 -23.85 -4.81
CA ILE A 253 7.17 -24.09 -5.88
C ILE A 253 7.06 -25.61 -6.09
N SER A 254 5.87 -26.17 -5.86
CA SER A 254 5.65 -27.62 -5.83
C SER A 254 5.71 -28.28 -7.21
N GLN A 255 5.35 -27.55 -8.26
CA GLN A 255 5.33 -28.04 -9.64
C GLN A 255 6.74 -28.11 -10.25
N ASP A 256 6.96 -29.05 -11.19
CA ASP A 256 8.18 -29.18 -11.99
C ASP A 256 8.35 -27.98 -12.93
N SER A 257 8.75 -26.87 -12.34
CA SER A 257 9.25 -25.69 -13.01
C SER A 257 10.77 -25.79 -13.04
N SER A 258 11.35 -25.83 -14.24
CA SER A 258 12.78 -25.59 -14.38
C SER A 258 13.07 -24.18 -13.87
N CYS A 259 14.24 -23.95 -13.27
CA CYS A 259 14.72 -22.59 -12.96
C CYS A 259 14.88 -21.71 -14.22
N GLU A 260 14.70 -22.29 -15.42
CA GLU A 260 14.67 -21.63 -16.71
C GLU A 260 13.26 -21.16 -17.14
N SER A 261 12.22 -21.42 -16.33
CA SER A 261 10.85 -20.92 -16.61
C SER A 261 10.82 -19.39 -16.52
N ASP A 262 10.00 -18.74 -17.36
CA ASP A 262 9.81 -17.29 -17.28
C ASP A 262 9.34 -16.90 -15.86
N VAL A 263 9.94 -15.84 -15.30
CA VAL A 263 9.60 -15.31 -13.97
C VAL A 263 8.11 -15.03 -13.88
N SER A 264 7.50 -14.55 -14.95
CA SER A 264 6.05 -14.29 -15.01
C SER A 264 5.21 -15.54 -14.75
N GLU A 265 5.63 -16.71 -15.26
CA GLU A 265 4.94 -17.97 -15.01
C GLU A 265 5.17 -18.49 -13.59
N LEU A 266 6.37 -18.27 -13.03
CA LEU A 266 6.70 -18.69 -11.67
C LEU A 266 5.84 -17.97 -10.63
N LEU A 267 5.54 -16.68 -10.84
CA LEU A 267 4.70 -15.90 -9.92
C LEU A 267 3.28 -16.44 -9.82
N LEU A 268 2.76 -17.09 -10.86
CA LEU A 268 1.38 -17.64 -10.91
C LEU A 268 1.27 -19.05 -10.34
N LYS A 269 2.40 -19.74 -10.11
CA LYS A 269 2.37 -21.14 -9.65
C LYS A 269 2.03 -21.22 -8.16
N PRO A 270 1.37 -22.31 -7.73
CA PRO A 270 1.16 -22.56 -6.31
C PRO A 270 2.47 -22.68 -5.54
N VAL A 271 2.47 -22.17 -4.31
CA VAL A 271 3.68 -22.06 -3.48
C VAL A 271 3.45 -22.56 -2.05
N CYS A 272 4.52 -23.01 -1.41
CA CYS A 272 4.58 -23.29 0.03
C CYS A 272 5.58 -22.34 0.71
N LEU A 273 5.27 -21.97 1.96
CA LEU A 273 6.19 -21.20 2.79
C LEU A 273 7.26 -22.11 3.38
N VAL A 274 8.49 -21.60 3.40
CA VAL A 274 9.66 -22.24 3.99
C VAL A 274 10.31 -21.30 4.98
N ARG A 275 10.78 -21.81 6.12
CA ARG A 275 11.59 -21.04 7.07
C ARG A 275 12.68 -21.92 7.65
N GLY A 276 13.94 -21.58 7.38
CA GLY A 276 15.08 -22.42 7.74
C GLY A 276 15.01 -23.79 7.05
N ASN A 277 14.87 -24.87 7.83
CA ASN A 277 14.75 -26.24 7.31
C ASN A 277 13.30 -26.76 7.28
N ASP A 278 12.34 -25.92 7.66
CA ASP A 278 10.94 -26.30 7.82
C ASP A 278 10.13 -25.80 6.63
N LEU A 279 9.34 -26.70 6.04
CA LEU A 279 8.37 -26.43 4.99
C LEU A 279 6.97 -26.64 5.55
N LEU A 280 6.11 -25.63 5.39
CA LEU A 280 4.72 -25.72 5.76
C LEU A 280 3.94 -26.44 4.65
N ASP A 281 3.28 -27.56 4.99
CA ASP A 281 2.37 -28.30 4.10
C ASP A 281 1.02 -27.57 4.01
N GLN A 282 1.09 -26.33 3.55
CA GLN A 282 -0.02 -25.44 3.22
C GLN A 282 0.32 -24.81 1.87
N GLU A 283 -0.49 -25.10 0.87
CA GLU A 283 -0.33 -24.50 -0.46
C GLU A 283 -1.08 -23.16 -0.52
N PHE A 284 -0.41 -22.16 -1.07
CA PHE A 284 -0.97 -20.86 -1.41
C PHE A 284 -1.08 -20.79 -2.94
N VAL A 285 -2.17 -20.24 -3.47
CA VAL A 285 -2.39 -20.16 -4.92
C VAL A 285 -1.26 -19.49 -5.70
N ASN A 286 -0.52 -18.57 -5.09
CA ASN A 286 0.66 -17.92 -5.64
C ASN A 286 1.42 -17.14 -4.56
N ILE A 287 2.55 -16.53 -4.95
CA ILE A 287 3.40 -15.73 -4.05
C ILE A 287 2.67 -14.54 -3.43
N LEU A 288 1.72 -13.92 -4.15
CA LEU A 288 0.99 -12.75 -3.64
C LEU A 288 0.02 -13.17 -2.51
N HIS A 289 -0.61 -14.34 -2.65
CA HIS A 289 -1.42 -14.92 -1.57
C HIS A 289 -0.59 -15.22 -0.33
N ALA A 290 0.58 -15.85 -0.50
CA ALA A 290 1.49 -16.12 0.62
C ALA A 290 1.96 -14.82 1.29
N LEU A 291 2.32 -13.79 0.51
CA LEU A 291 2.73 -12.48 1.00
C LEU A 291 1.61 -11.78 1.79
N GLN A 292 0.38 -11.82 1.30
CA GLN A 292 -0.79 -11.26 1.98
C GLN A 292 -1.04 -11.93 3.32
N VAL A 293 -0.99 -13.27 3.39
CA VAL A 293 -1.17 -13.98 4.68
C VAL A 293 -0.02 -13.70 5.64
N VAL A 294 1.24 -13.68 5.18
CA VAL A 294 2.40 -13.39 6.05
C VAL A 294 2.32 -11.97 6.61
N HIS A 295 2.02 -10.96 5.79
CA HIS A 295 1.86 -9.59 6.30
C HIS A 295 0.61 -9.42 7.17
N PHE A 296 -0.46 -10.17 6.92
CA PHE A 296 -1.62 -10.21 7.81
C PHE A 296 -1.25 -10.80 9.17
N TYR A 297 -0.44 -11.86 9.19
CA TYR A 297 0.13 -12.39 10.43
C TYR A 297 1.04 -11.36 11.13
N CYS A 298 1.86 -10.60 10.40
CA CYS A 298 2.63 -9.50 10.99
C CYS A 298 1.76 -8.42 11.63
N TRP A 299 0.52 -8.24 11.18
CA TRP A 299 -0.41 -7.26 11.74
C TRP A 299 -1.26 -7.82 12.88
N LYS A 300 -1.81 -9.04 12.73
CA LYS A 300 -2.79 -9.64 13.64
C LYS A 300 -2.24 -10.78 14.50
N GLY A 301 -1.02 -11.24 14.26
CA GLY A 301 -0.44 -12.47 14.80
C GLY A 301 -0.46 -12.55 16.33
N SER A 302 -0.20 -11.45 17.03
CA SER A 302 -0.22 -11.41 18.49
C SER A 302 -1.61 -11.73 19.08
N ALA A 303 -2.69 -11.30 18.41
CA ALA A 303 -4.07 -11.62 18.82
C ALA A 303 -4.50 -13.05 18.42
N LEU A 304 -3.80 -13.67 17.46
CA LEU A 304 -4.07 -15.03 17.00
C LEU A 304 -3.38 -16.08 17.90
N GLN A 305 -2.19 -15.78 18.42
CA GLN A 305 -1.43 -16.67 19.31
C GLN A 305 -2.15 -16.99 20.63
N THR A 306 -3.03 -16.11 21.12
CA THR A 306 -3.79 -16.32 22.36
C THR A 306 -4.98 -17.29 22.21
N ASN A 307 -5.35 -17.68 20.99
CA ASN A 307 -6.58 -18.42 20.69
C ASN A 307 -6.35 -19.85 20.14
N VAL A 308 -5.11 -20.35 20.09
CA VAL A 308 -4.84 -21.64 19.44
C VAL A 308 -4.93 -22.82 20.41
N SER A 309 -6.05 -23.55 20.33
CA SER A 309 -6.16 -24.96 20.69
C SER A 309 -6.15 -25.81 19.42
N ASP A 310 -5.20 -26.74 19.29
CA ASP A 310 -5.16 -27.87 18.35
C ASP A 310 -5.36 -27.59 16.84
N ALA A 311 -4.62 -26.63 16.25
CA ALA A 311 -4.45 -26.60 14.80
C ALA A 311 -3.40 -27.67 14.38
N ASN A 312 -3.83 -28.69 13.62
CA ASN A 312 -2.95 -29.71 13.03
C ASN A 312 -1.98 -29.08 12.02
N THR A 313 -0.87 -28.55 12.51
CA THR A 313 0.15 -27.90 11.69
C THR A 313 1.04 -28.99 11.10
N LYS A 314 0.92 -29.23 9.80
CA LYS A 314 1.78 -30.16 9.08
C LYS A 314 3.04 -29.43 8.62
N VAL A 315 4.13 -29.61 9.36
CA VAL A 315 5.45 -29.09 9.01
C VAL A 315 6.36 -30.26 8.65
N VAL A 316 6.99 -30.19 7.48
CA VAL A 316 7.89 -31.23 6.95
C VAL A 316 9.30 -30.65 6.81
N LYS A 317 10.32 -31.49 6.99
CA LYS A 317 11.71 -31.08 6.74
C LYS A 317 12.00 -31.03 5.25
N LEU A 318 12.71 -29.99 4.81
CA LEU A 318 13.17 -29.88 3.43
C LEU A 318 14.09 -31.04 3.05
N SER A 319 13.79 -31.67 1.91
CA SER A 319 14.74 -32.54 1.22
C SER A 319 15.87 -31.73 0.58
N VAL A 320 16.97 -32.40 0.23
CA VAL A 320 18.11 -31.76 -0.46
C VAL A 320 17.68 -31.17 -1.80
N VAL A 321 16.87 -31.90 -2.57
CA VAL A 321 16.36 -31.46 -3.88
C VAL A 321 15.49 -30.20 -3.76
N GLN A 322 14.63 -30.13 -2.74
CA GLN A 322 13.81 -28.93 -2.50
C GLN A 322 14.68 -27.71 -2.15
N ARG A 323 15.74 -27.90 -1.35
CA ARG A 323 16.69 -26.83 -1.01
C ARG A 323 17.43 -26.31 -2.24
N GLU A 324 17.86 -27.20 -3.12
CA GLU A 324 18.52 -26.83 -4.39
C GLU A 324 17.57 -26.03 -5.29
N LYS A 325 16.29 -26.46 -5.41
CA LYS A 325 15.27 -25.71 -6.15
C LYS A 325 15.06 -24.30 -5.58
N ILE A 326 14.95 -24.15 -4.26
CA ILE A 326 14.79 -22.84 -3.59
C ILE A 326 16.00 -21.95 -3.85
N ASN A 327 17.22 -22.49 -3.73
CA ASN A 327 18.45 -21.73 -3.99
C ASN A 327 18.54 -21.27 -5.46
N GLY A 328 18.13 -22.13 -6.41
CA GLY A 328 18.04 -21.77 -7.81
C GLY A 328 17.08 -20.59 -8.05
N LEU A 329 15.88 -20.65 -7.49
CA LEU A 329 14.90 -19.56 -7.55
C LEU A 329 15.42 -18.28 -6.89
N LYS A 330 16.05 -18.38 -5.72
CA LYS A 330 16.64 -17.23 -5.01
C LYS A 330 17.65 -16.52 -5.90
N SER A 331 18.50 -17.25 -6.62
CA SER A 331 19.50 -16.65 -7.52
C SER A 331 18.90 -15.85 -8.68
N VAL A 332 17.65 -16.13 -9.07
CA VAL A 332 16.93 -15.45 -10.15
C VAL A 332 16.08 -14.29 -9.62
N LEU A 333 15.36 -14.50 -8.51
CA LEU A 333 14.35 -13.57 -7.99
C LEU A 333 14.91 -12.61 -6.92
N LEU A 334 16.08 -12.90 -6.37
CA LEU A 334 16.74 -12.13 -5.33
C LEU A 334 18.26 -12.22 -5.54
N ASN A 335 18.74 -11.60 -6.61
CA ASN A 335 20.16 -11.66 -6.96
C ASN A 335 21.01 -10.63 -6.20
N ASP A 336 20.38 -9.75 -5.41
CA ASP A 336 21.02 -8.81 -4.49
C ASP A 336 20.31 -8.79 -3.11
N ASP A 337 20.73 -9.71 -2.25
CA ASP A 337 20.18 -9.95 -0.90
C ASP A 337 20.43 -8.77 0.07
N ASP A 338 21.61 -8.16 -0.04
CA ASP A 338 22.02 -7.01 0.75
C ASP A 338 21.21 -5.77 0.37
N LEU A 339 20.94 -5.58 -0.93
CA LEU A 339 20.02 -4.54 -1.38
C LEU A 339 18.60 -4.73 -0.86
N ALA A 340 18.03 -5.95 -0.96
CA ALA A 340 16.69 -6.21 -0.44
C ALA A 340 16.60 -5.92 1.07
N SER A 341 17.62 -6.35 1.82
CA SER A 341 17.75 -6.06 3.25
C SER A 341 17.81 -4.55 3.52
N ARG A 342 18.60 -3.78 2.75
CA ARG A 342 18.66 -2.31 2.91
C ARG A 342 17.36 -1.60 2.56
N VAL A 343 16.59 -2.14 1.62
CA VAL A 343 15.35 -1.52 1.12
C VAL A 343 14.16 -1.81 2.04
N PHE A 344 14.05 -3.03 2.57
CA PHE A 344 12.88 -3.48 3.33
C PHE A 344 13.12 -3.80 4.81
N ASN A 345 14.36 -3.84 5.31
CA ASN A 345 14.54 -3.97 6.75
C ASN A 345 14.04 -2.71 7.45
N SER A 346 13.08 -2.92 8.33
CA SER A 346 12.62 -1.88 9.25
C SER A 346 13.59 -1.76 10.43
N LYS A 347 13.69 -0.57 11.01
CA LYS A 347 14.36 -0.40 12.29
C LYS A 347 13.73 -1.35 13.33
N PRO A 348 14.53 -1.99 14.19
CA PRO A 348 13.99 -2.75 15.31
C PRO A 348 13.33 -1.78 16.30
N SER A 349 12.02 -1.58 16.18
CA SER A 349 11.22 -0.86 17.18
C SER A 349 10.87 -1.80 18.34
N GLU A 350 10.72 -1.27 19.55
CA GLU A 350 10.35 -2.08 20.72
C GLU A 350 8.97 -2.76 20.56
N GLU A 351 8.09 -2.21 19.72
CA GLU A 351 6.79 -2.80 19.36
C GLU A 351 6.92 -3.88 18.26
N ASN A 352 7.86 -3.74 17.30
CA ASN A 352 8.14 -4.77 16.30
C ASN A 352 8.84 -6.01 16.88
N LYS A 353 9.27 -5.99 18.15
CA LYS A 353 9.78 -7.17 18.87
C LYS A 353 8.71 -8.24 19.15
N CYS A 354 7.43 -7.99 18.87
CA CYS A 354 6.35 -8.72 19.54
C CYS A 354 5.58 -9.74 18.68
N ILE A 355 6.19 -10.34 17.65
CA ILE A 355 5.67 -11.58 17.05
C ILE A 355 6.77 -12.63 17.07
N CYS A 356 6.74 -13.48 18.10
CA CYS A 356 7.51 -14.73 18.09
C CYS A 356 6.96 -15.58 16.95
N PHE A 357 7.81 -15.90 15.98
CA PHE A 357 7.40 -16.73 14.85
C PHE A 357 6.87 -18.09 15.34
N ASP A 358 5.71 -18.49 14.82
CA ASP A 358 5.14 -19.81 15.03
C ASP A 358 4.35 -20.26 13.78
N TRP A 359 4.60 -21.48 13.32
CA TRP A 359 3.86 -22.10 12.23
C TRP A 359 2.37 -22.26 12.54
N THR A 360 1.99 -22.54 13.79
CA THR A 360 0.56 -22.63 14.15
C THR A 360 -0.13 -21.27 14.00
N GLY A 361 0.59 -20.19 14.33
CA GLY A 361 0.13 -18.82 14.12
C GLY A 361 -0.05 -18.47 12.64
N ILE A 362 0.82 -18.96 11.75
CA ILE A 362 0.65 -18.77 10.30
C ILE A 362 -0.57 -19.52 9.77
N VAL A 363 -0.79 -20.77 10.20
CA VAL A 363 -2.00 -21.53 9.82
C VAL A 363 -3.27 -20.84 10.33
N ALA A 364 -3.27 -20.35 11.57
CA ALA A 364 -4.38 -19.55 12.10
C ALA A 364 -4.58 -18.25 11.31
N ALA A 365 -3.49 -17.62 10.84
CA ALA A 365 -3.55 -16.42 10.02
C ALA A 365 -4.16 -16.66 8.63
N VAL A 366 -4.00 -17.85 8.03
CA VAL A 366 -4.70 -18.21 6.77
C VAL A 366 -6.20 -18.09 6.96
N ALA A 367 -6.77 -18.79 7.94
CA ALA A 367 -8.21 -18.77 8.20
C ALA A 367 -8.72 -17.39 8.62
N ALA A 368 -7.95 -16.66 9.44
CA ALA A 368 -8.31 -15.31 9.85
C ALA A 368 -8.23 -14.29 8.69
N TRP A 369 -7.28 -14.46 7.79
CA TRP A 369 -7.16 -13.65 6.57
C TRP A 369 -8.32 -13.92 5.61
N GLU A 370 -8.69 -15.19 5.42
CA GLU A 370 -9.85 -15.58 4.61
C GLU A 370 -11.14 -14.97 5.15
N ASP A 371 -11.39 -15.04 6.47
CA ASP A 371 -12.57 -14.42 7.10
C ASP A 371 -12.57 -12.89 6.92
N TYR A 372 -11.41 -12.25 7.11
CA TYR A 372 -11.27 -10.80 6.91
C TYR A 372 -11.58 -10.41 5.46
N VAL A 373 -10.94 -11.05 4.50
CA VAL A 373 -11.13 -10.78 3.06
C VAL A 373 -12.55 -11.11 2.60
N TRP A 374 -13.16 -12.18 3.13
CA TRP A 374 -14.54 -12.54 2.84
C TRP A 374 -15.52 -11.45 3.31
N LYS A 375 -15.32 -10.91 4.53
CA LYS A 375 -16.14 -9.81 5.06
C LYS A 375 -16.05 -8.57 4.17
N LEU A 376 -14.85 -8.18 3.75
CA LEU A 376 -14.66 -7.03 2.85
C LEU A 376 -15.25 -7.28 1.46
N THR A 377 -15.07 -8.48 0.92
CA THR A 377 -15.63 -8.89 -0.38
C THR A 377 -17.16 -8.82 -0.36
N ARG A 378 -17.79 -9.28 0.73
CA ARG A 378 -19.25 -9.18 0.92
C ARG A 378 -19.71 -7.72 0.94
N GLN A 379 -18.96 -6.82 1.58
CA GLN A 379 -19.28 -5.39 1.58
C GLN A 379 -19.25 -4.80 0.17
N ILE A 380 -18.25 -5.13 -0.65
CA ILE A 380 -18.22 -4.68 -2.06
C ILE A 380 -19.46 -5.15 -2.81
N HIS A 381 -19.83 -6.43 -2.69
CA HIS A 381 -21.00 -6.96 -3.40
C HIS A 381 -22.32 -6.27 -2.99
N LEU A 382 -22.45 -5.93 -1.71
CA LEU A 382 -23.63 -5.24 -1.19
C LEU A 382 -23.70 -3.77 -1.65
N GLN A 383 -22.56 -3.09 -1.72
CA GLN A 383 -22.51 -1.65 -2.00
C GLN A 383 -22.38 -1.31 -3.48
N LEU A 384 -21.79 -2.19 -4.30
CA LEU A 384 -21.52 -1.96 -5.72
C LEU A 384 -22.75 -1.55 -6.55
N PRO A 385 -23.97 -2.09 -6.35
CA PRO A 385 -25.15 -1.62 -7.09
C PRO A 385 -25.43 -0.13 -6.86
N TYR A 386 -25.23 0.36 -5.63
CA TYR A 386 -25.39 1.78 -5.30
C TYR A 386 -24.25 2.60 -5.91
N TRP A 387 -23.01 2.12 -5.82
CA TRP A 387 -21.88 2.81 -6.44
C TRP A 387 -22.03 2.93 -7.95
N ARG A 388 -22.58 1.91 -8.62
CA ARG A 388 -22.91 1.96 -10.06
C ARG A 388 -23.99 3.00 -10.37
N MET A 389 -25.00 3.12 -9.52
CA MET A 389 -26.09 4.07 -9.73
C MET A 389 -25.64 5.52 -9.63
N HIS A 390 -24.63 5.78 -8.80
CA HIS A 390 -24.15 7.14 -8.50
C HIS A 390 -22.77 7.46 -9.06
N GLU A 391 -22.11 6.49 -9.72
CA GLU A 391 -20.72 6.57 -10.20
C GLU A 391 -19.72 7.04 -9.11
N SER A 392 -20.02 6.74 -7.85
CA SER A 392 -19.25 7.19 -6.67
C SER A 392 -19.10 6.05 -5.65
N ILE A 393 -17.99 6.02 -4.92
CA ILE A 393 -17.67 5.04 -3.88
C ILE A 393 -17.82 5.72 -2.52
N TYR A 394 -18.82 5.26 -1.75
CA TYR A 394 -19.14 5.79 -0.42
C TYR A 394 -19.71 4.66 0.44
N ASN A 395 -19.72 4.84 1.76
CA ASN A 395 -20.30 3.84 2.65
C ASN A 395 -21.84 3.86 2.60
N VAL A 396 -22.47 2.78 2.12
CA VAL A 396 -23.94 2.66 2.08
C VAL A 396 -24.46 2.22 3.45
N GLN A 397 -25.26 3.07 4.10
CA GLN A 397 -26.02 2.66 5.28
C GLN A 397 -27.16 1.72 4.84
N LEU A 398 -26.88 0.42 4.83
CA LEU A 398 -27.90 -0.60 4.65
C LEU A 398 -28.60 -0.78 6.00
N GLY A 399 -29.88 -0.41 6.08
CA GLY A 399 -30.70 -0.72 7.25
C GLY A 399 -30.71 -2.22 7.50
N GLU A 400 -30.53 -2.63 8.78
CA GLU A 400 -30.58 -4.02 9.22
C GLU A 400 -31.90 -4.72 8.87
#